data_AF-A0A7W0CHI5-F1
#
_entry.id   AF-A0A7W0CHI5-F1
#
_cell.length_a   1.000
_cell.length_b   1.000
_cell.length_c   1.000
_cell.angle_alpha   90.00
_cell.angle_beta   90.00
_cell.angle_gamma   90.00
#
_symmetry.space_group_name_H-M   'P 1'
#
loop_
_entity.id
_entity.type
_entity.pdbx_description
1 polymer ?
#
loop_
_entity_poly.entity_id
_entity_poly.type
_entity_poly.pdbx_seq_one_letter_code
_entity_poly.pdbx_strand_id
1 'polypeptide(L)' 'MAAIVYVATTGCAWRQLPPVFGASWQTVHRRFTEWSAARVWANLYRILLDELGVRGELDWSRCAVDSVSVRAVKGGT' A
#
# COMPACT_ATOMS: atom_id res chain seq x y z
N MET A 1 -6.94 9.94 -5.61
CA MET A 1 -6.67 8.51 -5.32
C MET A 1 -5.35 8.04 -5.92
N ALA A 2 -5.02 8.43 -7.15
CA ALA A 2 -3.74 8.10 -7.79
C ALA A 2 -2.50 8.40 -6.93
N ALA A 3 -2.51 9.48 -6.13
CA ALA A 3 -1.43 9.81 -5.20
C ALA A 3 -1.12 8.73 -4.15
N ILE A 4 -2.16 8.06 -3.60
CA ILE A 4 -1.99 7.01 -2.59
C ILE A 4 -1.35 5.77 -3.23
N VAL A 5 -1.85 5.41 -4.42
CA VAL A 5 -1.31 4.28 -5.20
C VAL A 5 0.13 4.56 -5.63
N TYR A 6 0.42 5.78 -6.07
CA TYR A 6 1.77 6.21 -6.44
C TYR A 6 2.74 6.04 -5.26
N VAL A 7 2.39 6.53 -4.07
CA VAL A 7 3.24 6.36 -2.89
C VAL A 7 3.37 4.88 -2.49
N ALA A 8 2.29 4.11 -2.55
CA ALA A 8 2.30 2.69 -2.22
C ALA A 8 3.15 1.84 -3.18
N THR A 9 3.20 2.22 -4.47
CA THR A 9 3.95 1.49 -5.51
C THR A 9 5.41 1.94 -5.61
N THR A 10 5.68 3.24 -5.45
CA THR A 10 7.04 3.78 -5.57
C THR A 10 7.82 3.77 -4.26
N GLY A 11 7.14 3.66 -3.12
CA GLY A 11 7.77 3.76 -1.79
C GLY A 11 8.36 5.13 -1.46
N CYS A 12 8.06 6.17 -2.26
CA CYS A 12 8.61 7.50 -2.04
C CYS A 12 8.13 8.09 -0.71
N ALA A 13 8.95 8.92 -0.07
CA ALA A 13 8.50 9.64 1.12
C ALA A 13 7.29 10.53 0.80
N TRP A 14 6.31 10.61 1.71
CA TRP A 14 5.10 11.44 1.51
C TRP A 14 5.41 12.89 1.11
N ARG A 15 6.49 13.47 1.67
CA ARG A 15 6.94 14.84 1.36
C ARG A 15 7.47 15.00 -0.07
N GLN A 16 7.81 13.92 -0.73
CA GLN A 16 8.26 13.88 -2.13
C GLN A 16 7.12 13.59 -3.10
N LEU A 17 5.86 13.61 -2.64
CA LEU A 17 4.71 13.43 -3.50
C LEU A 17 4.73 14.48 -4.62
N PRO A 18 4.70 14.06 -5.91
CA PRO A 18 4.71 14.98 -7.03
C PRO A 18 3.53 15.96 -7.00
N PRO A 19 3.75 17.25 -7.30
CA PRO A 19 2.71 18.27 -7.26
C PRO A 19 1.60 18.05 -8.31
N VAL A 20 1.85 17.24 -9.34
CA VAL A 20 0.87 16.85 -10.38
C VAL A 20 -0.41 16.24 -9.80
N PHE A 21 -0.35 15.68 -8.60
CA PHE A 21 -1.52 15.10 -7.95
C PHE A 21 -2.49 16.14 -7.36
N GLY A 22 -2.10 17.42 -7.29
CA GLY A 22 -2.94 18.54 -6.84
C GLY A 22 -3.36 18.52 -5.37
N ALA A 23 -3.11 17.41 -4.66
CA ALA A 23 -3.41 17.23 -3.25
C ALA A 23 -2.14 17.37 -2.41
N SER A 24 -2.24 18.05 -1.26
CA SER A 24 -1.15 18.10 -0.30
C SER A 24 -0.84 16.72 0.28
N TRP A 25 0.43 16.46 0.58
CA TRP A 25 0.86 15.16 1.11
C TRP A 25 0.15 14.80 2.43
N GLN A 26 -0.22 15.79 3.24
CA GLN A 26 -0.97 15.59 4.49
C GLN A 26 -2.38 15.03 4.21
N THR A 27 -3.06 15.56 3.18
CA THR A 27 -4.39 15.09 2.77
C THR A 27 -4.31 13.64 2.29
N VAL A 28 -3.30 13.33 1.48
CA VAL A 28 -3.07 11.99 0.94
C VAL A 28 -2.73 11.00 2.07
N HIS A 29 -1.86 11.40 3.01
CA HIS A 29 -1.51 10.57 4.16
C HIS A 29 -2.71 10.33 5.09
N ARG A 30 -3.53 11.35 5.37
CA ARG A 30 -4.75 11.17 6.17
C ARG A 30 -5.69 10.15 5.53
N ARG A 31 -5.91 10.25 4.22
CA ARG A 31 -6.73 9.28 3.49
C ARG A 31 -6.11 7.88 3.47
N PHE A 32 -4.79 7.77 3.37
CA PHE A 32 -4.09 6.49 3.52
C PHE A 32 -4.35 5.84 4.90
N THR A 33 -4.32 6.64 5.96
CA THR A 33 -4.63 6.16 7.32
C THR A 33 -6.09 5.75 7.45
N GLU A 34 -7.03 6.53 6.91
CA GLU A 34 -8.46 6.18 6.85
C GLU A 34 -8.69 4.83 6.15
N TRP A 35 -8.03 4.61 5.02
CA TRP A 35 -8.07 3.34 4.29
C TRP A 35 -7.48 2.17 5.08
N SER A 36 -6.41 2.42 5.80
CA SER A 36 -5.77 1.41 6.65
C SER A 36 -6.70 1.00 7.80
N ALA A 37 -7.34 1.97 8.45
CA ALA A 37 -8.35 1.71 9.48
C ALA A 37 -9.58 0.98 8.93
N ALA A 38 -10.02 1.34 7.73
CA ALA A 38 -11.12 0.67 7.02
C ALA A 38 -10.73 -0.65 6.35
N ARG A 39 -9.50 -1.14 6.56
CA ARG A 39 -8.98 -2.43 6.02
C ARG A 39 -9.06 -2.53 4.49
N VAL A 40 -9.05 -1.40 3.79
CA VAL A 40 -9.11 -1.33 2.31
C VAL A 40 -7.97 -2.11 1.68
N TRP A 41 -6.77 -2.06 2.26
CA TRP A 41 -5.61 -2.82 1.79
C TRP A 41 -5.81 -4.33 1.82
N ALA A 42 -6.48 -4.85 2.85
CA ALA A 42 -6.76 -6.28 2.96
C ALA A 42 -7.77 -6.73 1.88
N ASN A 43 -8.77 -5.89 1.59
CA ASN A 43 -9.73 -6.15 0.52
C ASN A 43 -9.06 -6.09 -0.86
N LEU A 44 -8.18 -5.10 -1.08
CA LEU A 44 -7.43 -4.98 -2.33
C LEU A 44 -6.51 -6.19 -2.54
N TYR A 45 -5.81 -6.63 -1.50
CA TYR A 45 -4.95 -7.81 -1.55
C TYR A 45 -5.76 -9.07 -1.91
N ARG A 46 -6.96 -9.24 -1.33
CA ARG A 46 -7.84 -10.36 -1.67
C ARG A 46 -8.30 -10.33 -3.13
N ILE A 47 -8.70 -9.17 -3.64
CA ILE A 47 -9.10 -9.03 -5.05
C ILE A 47 -7.92 -9.34 -5.98
N LEU A 48 -6.72 -8.87 -5.65
CA LEU A 48 -5.52 -9.16 -6.43
C LEU A 48 -5.18 -10.66 -6.42
N LEU A 49 -5.27 -11.31 -5.25
CA LEU A 49 -5.09 -12.75 -5.14
C LEU A 49 -6.15 -13.54 -5.92
N ASP A 50 -7.43 -13.11 -5.86
CA ASP A 50 -8.51 -13.75 -6.60
C ASP A 50 -8.29 -13.62 -8.12
N GLU A 51 -7.92 -12.43 -8.61
CA GLU A 51 -7.58 -12.19 -10.02
C GLU A 51 -6.37 -13.03 -10.49
N LEU A 52 -5.30 -13.09 -9.69
CA LEU A 52 -4.12 -13.90 -10.00
C LEU A 52 -4.41 -15.41 -9.93
N GLY A 53 -5.31 -15.81 -9.03
CA GLY A 53 -5.81 -17.19 -8.94
C GLY A 53 -6.63 -17.60 -10.15
N VAL A 54 -7.49 -16.71 -10.65
CA VAL A 54 -8.28 -16.95 -11.87
C VAL A 54 -7.40 -17.03 -13.12
N ARG A 55 -6.29 -16.29 -13.17
CA ARG A 55 -5.34 -16.31 -14.31
C ARG A 55 -4.37 -17.50 -14.28
N GLY A 56 -4.36 -18.30 -13.22
CA GLY A 56 -3.46 -19.45 -13.08
C GLY A 56 -1.98 -19.09 -12.92
N GLU A 57 -1.67 -17.82 -12.62
CA GLU A 57 -0.30 -17.31 -12.47
C GLU A 57 0.23 -17.39 -11.02
N LEU A 58 -0.60 -17.87 -10.08
CA LEU A 58 -0.15 -18.17 -8.72
C LEU A 58 0.65 -19.46 -8.70
N ASP A 59 1.96 -19.35 -8.96
CA ASP A 59 2.93 -20.36 -8.57
C ASP A 59 3.07 -20.33 -7.04
N TRP A 60 2.26 -21.15 -6.37
CA TRP A 60 2.27 -21.34 -4.91
C TRP A 60 3.64 -21.77 -4.35
N SER A 61 4.62 -22.15 -5.20
CA SER A 61 5.99 -22.47 -4.78
C SER A 61 6.90 -21.24 -4.62
N ARG A 62 6.51 -20.08 -5.12
CA ARG A 62 7.23 -18.80 -5.01
C ARG A 62 6.40 -17.74 -4.29
N CYS A 63 5.83 -18.11 -3.14
CA CYS A 63 5.18 -17.16 -2.23
C CYS A 63 6.18 -16.05 -1.86
N ALA A 64 6.21 -14.98 -2.66
CA ALA A 64 6.94 -13.77 -2.35
C ALA A 64 6.19 -13.16 -1.17
N VAL A 65 6.73 -13.41 0.02
CA VAL A 65 6.44 -12.64 1.21
C VAL A 65 6.94 -11.23 0.91
N ASP A 66 6.11 -10.41 0.28
CA ASP A 66 6.38 -8.99 0.15
C ASP A 66 6.32 -8.41 1.56
N SER A 67 7.50 -8.04 2.05
CA SER A 67 7.71 -7.44 3.35
C SER A 67 6.90 -6.15 3.47
N VAL A 68 5.78 -6.18 4.20
CA VAL A 68 5.17 -4.96 4.73
C VAL A 68 6.02 -4.50 5.91
N SER A 69 6.88 -3.51 5.66
CA SER A 69 7.58 -2.74 6.67
C SER A 69 6.55 -2.02 7.55
N VAL A 70 6.19 -2.63 8.67
CA VAL A 70 5.46 -1.97 9.76
C VAL A 70 6.50 -1.37 10.69
N ARG A 71 6.44 -0.06 10.92
CA ARG A 71 7.31 0.63 11.86
C ARG A 71 7.22 -0.03 13.24
N ALA A 72 8.35 -0.46 13.80
CA ALA A 72 8.45 -0.93 15.17
C ALA A 72 7.98 0.18 16.14
N VAL A 73 6.94 -0.11 16.92
CA VAL A 73 6.38 0.85 17.91
C VAL A 73 7.13 0.82 19.25
N LYS A 74 8.17 -0.02 19.40
CA LYS A 74 9.05 -0.01 20.57
C LYS A 74 10.43 0.54 20.20
N GLY A 75 10.68 1.78 20.60
CA GLY A 75 12.05 2.26 20.81
C GLY A 75 12.68 1.43 21.93
N GLY A 76 13.93 1.02 21.74
CA GLY A 76 14.69 0.36 22.79
C GLY A 76 14.96 1.34 23.93
N THR A 77 14.52 0.95 25.12
CA THR A 77 15.21 1.23 26.38
C THR A 77 15.15 -0.03 27.22
#